data_AF-A0AAE1DH28-F1
#
_entry.id   AF-A0AAE1DH28-F1
#
_cell.length_a   1.000
_cell.length_b   1.000
_cell.length_c   1.000
_cell.angle_alpha   90.00
_cell.angle_beta   90.00
_cell.angle_gamma   90.00
#
_symmetry.space_group_name_H-M   'P 1'
#
loop_
_entity.id
_entity.type
_entity.pdbx_description
1 polymer ?
#
loop_
_entity_poly.entity_id
_entity_poly.type
_entity_poly.pdbx_seq_one_letter_code
_entity_poly.pdbx_strand_id
1 'polypeptide(L)'
;MGTIVMVTPTLPTIFLSPALSRRMMDFLIKLWFLLAVALYEILMGVKIVVKGKPSLRGTSSLILENHRTRVDWLFLMSYLCRFSDIKEFRISLKHPLKKFPGAGWAMQCAGFLFLKRKWDEDKDHIANGINYFSKVKSKPQFLLFPEGTDMCPFAIKRSNDFAEKNGLPKYEYVLHPRTTGFVHFINEMKKGQIIDSVLDVTVAYPKTLIQNELQALQGVYPEEIHFYVEDYPIHTLPNSEEELGEWLKKLWKKKEDRLKKFYAEKTFSCEVDESGDAGTAVKPMKEEDVKVLLIKVVTFWLTFLFVVFTCLYVFPLFRIFCLIGCATYVIIGIRHGGVDNVIYTAVRHHN
;
A
#
# COMPACT_ATOMS: atom_id res chain seq x y z
N MET A 1 -13.98 2.47 -15.93
CA MET A 1 -14.32 1.34 -16.82
C MET A 1 -13.84 0.00 -16.33
N GLY A 2 -12.55 -0.19 -16.02
CA GLY A 2 -12.05 -1.49 -15.54
C GLY A 2 -12.82 -2.05 -14.34
N THR A 3 -13.14 -1.24 -13.32
CA THR A 3 -13.95 -1.68 -12.17
C THR A 3 -15.31 -2.22 -12.62
N ILE A 4 -15.97 -1.52 -13.54
CA ILE A 4 -17.30 -1.91 -14.01
C ILE A 4 -17.24 -3.19 -14.85
N VAL A 5 -16.29 -3.28 -15.77
CA VAL A 5 -16.24 -4.35 -16.78
C VAL A 5 -15.52 -5.60 -16.29
N MET A 6 -14.46 -5.46 -15.48
CA MET A 6 -13.63 -6.57 -15.00
C MET A 6 -13.98 -7.00 -13.59
N VAL A 7 -14.23 -6.05 -12.67
CA VAL A 7 -14.43 -6.35 -11.25
C VAL A 7 -15.89 -6.72 -10.95
N THR A 8 -16.86 -5.95 -11.42
CA THR A 8 -18.30 -6.19 -11.15
C THR A 8 -18.75 -7.63 -11.42
N PRO A 9 -18.39 -8.27 -12.56
CA PRO A 9 -18.84 -9.65 -12.84
C PRO A 9 -18.38 -10.67 -11.80
N THR A 10 -17.31 -10.36 -11.05
CA THR A 10 -16.75 -11.24 -10.03
C THR A 10 -17.38 -11.04 -8.65
N LEU A 11 -18.16 -9.98 -8.42
CA LEU A 11 -18.79 -9.71 -7.12
C LEU A 11 -19.65 -10.86 -6.57
N PRO A 12 -20.46 -11.59 -7.37
CA PRO A 12 -21.25 -12.70 -6.86
C PRO A 12 -20.40 -13.81 -6.23
N THR A 13 -19.13 -13.97 -6.64
CA THR A 13 -18.22 -14.97 -6.08
C THR A 13 -17.93 -14.74 -4.59
N ILE A 14 -18.12 -13.51 -4.08
CA ILE A 14 -17.99 -13.17 -2.66
C ILE A 14 -18.86 -14.09 -1.80
N PHE A 15 -20.07 -14.41 -2.27
CA PHE A 15 -21.05 -15.21 -1.52
C PHE A 15 -20.94 -16.72 -1.79
N LEU A 16 -20.27 -17.11 -2.88
CA LEU A 16 -20.08 -18.52 -3.25
C LEU A 16 -18.80 -19.08 -2.61
N SER A 17 -17.71 -18.34 -2.70
CA SER A 17 -16.41 -18.71 -2.15
C SER A 17 -15.58 -17.44 -1.89
N PRO A 18 -15.60 -16.91 -0.66
CA PRO A 18 -14.83 -15.71 -0.31
C PRO A 18 -13.33 -15.83 -0.65
N ALA A 19 -12.75 -17.02 -0.51
CA ALA A 19 -11.35 -17.28 -0.83
C ALA A 19 -11.07 -17.22 -2.35
N LEU A 20 -11.93 -17.83 -3.17
CA LEU A 20 -11.82 -17.71 -4.62
C LEU A 20 -12.01 -16.26 -5.06
N SER A 21 -13.01 -15.59 -4.49
CA SER A 21 -13.27 -14.17 -4.76
C SER A 21 -12.03 -13.32 -4.49
N ARG A 22 -11.38 -13.50 -3.32
CA ARG A 22 -10.15 -12.78 -2.98
C ARG A 22 -9.05 -13.00 -4.01
N ARG A 23 -8.80 -14.25 -4.42
CA ARG A 23 -7.77 -14.58 -5.42
C ARG A 23 -8.05 -13.93 -6.78
N MET A 24 -9.30 -13.96 -7.24
CA MET A 24 -9.71 -13.32 -8.48
C MET A 24 -9.52 -11.80 -8.40
N MET A 25 -9.98 -11.18 -7.31
CA MET A 25 -9.83 -9.75 -7.08
C MET A 25 -8.36 -9.33 -7.03
N ASP A 26 -7.50 -10.09 -6.37
CA ASP A 26 -6.05 -9.79 -6.30
C ASP A 26 -5.41 -9.86 -7.68
N PHE A 27 -5.74 -10.88 -8.47
CA PHE A 27 -5.26 -10.98 -9.84
C PHE A 27 -5.71 -9.80 -10.71
N LEU A 28 -6.98 -9.40 -10.59
CA LEU A 28 -7.49 -8.25 -11.31
C LEU A 28 -6.76 -6.98 -10.86
N ILE A 29 -6.78 -6.64 -9.57
CA ILE A 29 -6.19 -5.41 -9.01
C ILE A 29 -4.70 -5.29 -9.31
N LYS A 30 -3.96 -6.41 -9.38
CA LYS A 30 -2.56 -6.44 -9.85
C LYS A 30 -2.36 -5.69 -11.16
N LEU A 31 -3.29 -5.80 -12.11
CA LEU A 31 -3.20 -5.13 -13.41
C LEU A 31 -3.24 -3.61 -13.30
N TRP A 32 -3.96 -3.05 -12.31
CA TRP A 32 -3.98 -1.61 -12.06
C TRP A 32 -2.71 -1.14 -11.37
N PHE A 33 -2.19 -1.90 -10.40
CA PHE A 33 -0.93 -1.54 -9.76
C PHE A 33 0.22 -1.57 -10.76
N LEU A 34 0.29 -2.60 -11.62
CA LEU A 34 1.28 -2.66 -12.69
C LEU A 34 1.10 -1.55 -13.73
N LEU A 35 -0.15 -1.15 -14.04
CA LEU A 35 -0.38 0.02 -14.90
C LEU A 35 0.18 1.29 -14.26
N ALA A 36 -0.06 1.49 -12.96
CA ALA A 36 0.46 2.64 -12.24
C ALA A 36 2.00 2.68 -12.32
N VAL A 37 2.66 1.55 -12.03
CA VAL A 37 4.12 1.42 -12.17
C VAL A 37 4.58 1.71 -13.61
N ALA A 38 3.90 1.15 -14.61
CA ALA A 38 4.25 1.37 -16.01
C ALA A 38 4.14 2.85 -16.41
N LEU A 39 3.14 3.58 -15.91
CA LEU A 39 2.98 4.99 -16.22
C LEU A 39 4.19 5.80 -15.74
N TYR A 40 4.63 5.64 -14.49
CA TYR A 40 5.75 6.47 -14.03
C TYR A 40 7.13 5.92 -14.41
N GLU A 41 7.33 4.61 -14.56
CA GLU A 41 8.63 4.09 -15.01
C GLU A 41 8.84 4.18 -16.52
N ILE A 42 7.82 3.86 -17.34
CA ILE A 42 7.97 3.87 -18.81
C ILE A 42 7.71 5.25 -19.39
N LEU A 43 6.56 5.87 -19.05
CA LEU A 43 6.16 7.12 -19.68
C LEU A 43 6.88 8.33 -19.04
N MET A 44 7.08 8.33 -17.73
CA MET A 44 7.73 9.44 -17.01
C MET A 44 9.23 9.22 -16.79
N GLY A 45 9.75 8.00 -17.02
CA GLY A 45 11.17 7.70 -16.93
C GLY A 45 11.74 7.66 -15.51
N VAL A 46 10.90 7.47 -14.48
CA VAL A 46 11.33 7.41 -13.08
C VAL A 46 12.22 6.19 -12.86
N LYS A 47 13.42 6.41 -12.33
CA LYS A 47 14.37 5.33 -11.99
C LYS A 47 14.25 4.92 -10.53
N ILE A 48 14.24 3.62 -10.27
CA ILE A 48 14.13 3.05 -8.94
C ILE A 48 15.49 2.48 -8.50
N VAL A 49 15.93 2.86 -7.31
CA VAL A 49 17.15 2.34 -6.68
C VAL A 49 16.77 1.74 -5.35
N VAL A 50 17.11 0.46 -5.13
CA VAL A 50 16.81 -0.24 -3.88
C VAL A 50 18.11 -0.70 -3.23
N LYS A 51 18.24 -0.44 -1.92
CA LYS A 51 19.34 -0.86 -1.04
C LYS A 51 18.78 -1.53 0.22
N GLY A 52 19.63 -2.24 0.94
CA GLY A 52 19.26 -2.91 2.21
C GLY A 52 18.90 -4.39 2.03
N LYS A 53 18.15 -4.92 2.99
CA LYS A 53 17.82 -6.35 3.16
C LYS A 53 16.29 -6.55 3.02
N PRO A 54 15.79 -6.82 1.80
CA PRO A 54 14.37 -7.04 1.56
C PRO A 54 13.86 -8.36 2.18
N SER A 55 12.56 -8.43 2.44
CA SER A 55 11.90 -9.66 2.89
C SER A 55 11.76 -10.68 1.77
N LEU A 56 11.68 -11.98 2.14
CA LEU A 56 11.44 -13.07 1.18
C LEU A 56 10.13 -12.85 0.40
N ARG A 57 10.12 -13.28 -0.86
CA ARG A 57 8.91 -13.21 -1.70
C ARG A 57 7.81 -14.10 -1.10
N GLY A 58 6.60 -13.55 -0.92
CA GLY A 58 5.46 -14.25 -0.32
C GLY A 58 5.36 -14.10 1.21
N THR A 59 6.26 -13.33 1.82
CA THR A 59 6.16 -12.92 3.23
C THR A 59 5.00 -11.94 3.41
N SER A 60 4.15 -12.22 4.40
CA SER A 60 3.09 -11.32 4.84
C SER A 60 3.66 -10.29 5.81
N SER A 61 3.71 -9.02 5.42
CA SER A 61 4.40 -7.99 6.22
C SER A 61 3.52 -6.78 6.52
N LEU A 62 3.71 -6.20 7.70
CA LEU A 62 3.33 -4.80 7.94
C LEU A 62 4.48 -3.92 7.44
N ILE A 63 4.24 -3.16 6.39
CA ILE A 63 5.20 -2.23 5.78
C ILE A 63 5.11 -0.89 6.51
N LEU A 64 6.25 -0.42 7.04
CA LEU A 64 6.38 0.87 7.70
C LEU A 64 7.21 1.81 6.84
N GLU A 65 6.56 2.81 6.25
CA GLU A 65 7.21 3.80 5.38
C GLU A 65 7.20 5.19 6.02
N ASN A 66 8.25 5.99 5.81
CA ASN A 66 8.21 7.43 6.13
C ASN A 66 7.35 8.17 5.11
N HIS A 67 6.66 9.24 5.53
CA HIS A 67 5.64 9.91 4.71
C HIS A 67 6.05 11.32 4.29
N ARG A 68 6.92 11.41 3.28
CA ARG A 68 7.43 12.66 2.73
C ARG A 68 6.41 13.37 1.84
N THR A 69 5.63 12.61 1.09
CA THR A 69 4.74 13.13 0.03
C THR A 69 3.41 12.38 -0.01
N ARG A 70 2.38 12.98 -0.58
CA ARG A 70 1.07 12.30 -0.75
C ARG A 70 1.11 11.09 -1.68
N VAL A 71 2.19 10.90 -2.43
CA VAL A 71 2.33 9.89 -3.48
C VAL A 71 3.37 8.81 -3.16
N ASP A 72 3.96 8.80 -1.97
CA ASP A 72 4.98 7.80 -1.57
C ASP A 72 4.49 6.35 -1.80
N TRP A 73 3.25 6.07 -1.38
CA TRP A 73 2.62 4.76 -1.54
C TRP A 73 2.54 4.27 -3.00
N LEU A 74 2.47 5.20 -3.96
CA LEU A 74 2.42 4.90 -5.38
C LEU A 74 3.78 4.39 -5.87
N PHE A 75 4.86 4.96 -5.36
CA PHE A 75 6.22 4.61 -5.75
C PHE A 75 6.68 3.31 -5.07
N LEU A 76 6.20 3.03 -3.85
CA LEU A 76 6.43 1.74 -3.19
C LEU A 76 6.01 0.54 -4.06
N MET A 77 4.99 0.70 -4.91
CA MET A 77 4.56 -0.34 -5.85
C MET A 77 5.68 -0.84 -6.77
N SER A 78 6.67 0.01 -7.10
CA SER A 78 7.83 -0.39 -7.89
C SER A 78 8.78 -1.33 -7.16
N TYR A 79 8.99 -1.07 -5.87
CA TYR A 79 9.72 -1.98 -5.01
C TYR A 79 8.98 -3.33 -4.94
N LEU A 80 7.67 -3.28 -4.70
CA LEU A 80 6.84 -4.49 -4.60
C LEU A 80 6.81 -5.29 -5.90
N CYS A 81 6.83 -4.64 -7.06
CA CYS A 81 6.91 -5.32 -8.36
C CYS A 81 8.20 -6.18 -8.50
N ARG A 82 9.33 -5.68 -7.99
CA ARG A 82 10.64 -6.31 -8.11
C ARG A 82 10.89 -7.39 -7.05
N PHE A 83 10.56 -7.08 -5.80
CA PHE A 83 10.96 -7.88 -4.64
C PHE A 83 9.81 -8.72 -4.05
N SER A 84 8.55 -8.37 -4.33
CA SER A 84 7.36 -8.98 -3.72
C SER A 84 6.29 -9.35 -4.76
N ASP A 85 5.11 -9.77 -4.30
CA ASP A 85 3.91 -9.82 -5.14
C ASP A 85 3.02 -8.59 -4.89
N ILE A 86 3.09 -7.66 -5.83
CA ILE A 86 2.34 -6.39 -5.80
C ILE A 86 0.82 -6.59 -5.58
N LYS A 87 0.25 -7.76 -5.93
CA LYS A 87 -1.18 -8.05 -5.74
C LYS A 87 -1.60 -8.13 -4.28
N GLU A 88 -0.66 -8.39 -3.37
CA GLU A 88 -0.90 -8.54 -1.93
C GLU A 88 -0.89 -7.18 -1.21
N PHE A 89 -0.51 -6.12 -1.90
CA PHE A 89 -0.38 -4.78 -1.34
C PHE A 89 -1.73 -4.19 -0.91
N ARG A 90 -1.81 -3.68 0.33
CA ARG A 90 -2.97 -3.03 0.93
C ARG A 90 -2.56 -1.73 1.58
N ILE A 91 -3.40 -0.72 1.51
CA ILE A 91 -3.10 0.60 2.06
C ILE A 91 -4.22 1.02 3.01
N SER A 92 -3.84 1.74 4.07
CA SER A 92 -4.78 2.50 4.90
C SER A 92 -5.05 3.87 4.28
N LEU A 93 -6.32 4.18 3.99
CA LEU A 93 -6.74 5.37 3.25
C LEU A 93 -7.79 6.18 4.00
N LYS A 94 -7.96 7.45 3.62
CA LYS A 94 -9.02 8.31 4.15
C LYS A 94 -10.41 7.78 3.74
N HIS A 95 -11.31 7.61 4.70
CA HIS A 95 -12.67 7.07 4.48
C HIS A 95 -13.46 7.70 3.31
N PRO A 96 -13.41 9.04 3.07
CA PRO A 96 -14.12 9.62 1.92
C PRO A 96 -13.71 9.08 0.55
N LEU A 97 -12.47 8.58 0.39
CA LEU A 97 -11.97 8.05 -0.88
C LEU A 97 -12.75 6.83 -1.37
N LYS A 98 -13.41 6.10 -0.47
CA LYS A 98 -14.23 4.95 -0.86
C LYS A 98 -15.43 5.31 -1.71
N LYS A 99 -15.91 6.57 -1.62
CA LYS A 99 -17.06 7.06 -2.40
C LYS A 99 -16.69 7.45 -3.83
N PHE A 100 -15.40 7.51 -4.17
CA PHE A 100 -14.98 7.93 -5.51
C PHE A 100 -15.37 6.87 -6.56
N PRO A 101 -16.17 7.22 -7.59
CA PRO A 101 -16.62 6.26 -8.59
C PRO A 101 -15.45 5.59 -9.32
N GLY A 102 -15.57 4.28 -9.55
CA GLY A 102 -14.52 3.48 -10.19
C GLY A 102 -13.35 3.16 -9.26
N ALA A 103 -12.52 4.15 -8.91
CA ALA A 103 -11.30 3.90 -8.13
C ALA A 103 -11.63 3.55 -6.67
N GLY A 104 -12.51 4.31 -6.01
CA GLY A 104 -12.94 4.02 -4.63
C GLY A 104 -13.62 2.67 -4.49
N TRP A 105 -14.40 2.26 -5.49
CA TRP A 105 -15.01 0.93 -5.58
C TRP A 105 -13.98 -0.17 -5.77
N ALA A 106 -13.00 0.02 -6.66
CA ALA A 106 -11.91 -0.94 -6.86
C ALA A 106 -11.06 -1.10 -5.59
N MET A 107 -10.77 0.00 -4.89
CA MET A 107 -10.02 -0.02 -3.63
C MET A 107 -10.77 -0.77 -2.51
N GLN A 108 -12.11 -0.68 -2.46
CA GLN A 108 -12.92 -1.52 -1.58
C GLN A 108 -12.81 -3.01 -1.95
N CYS A 109 -12.94 -3.36 -3.23
CA CYS A 109 -12.75 -4.73 -3.70
C CYS A 109 -11.33 -5.26 -3.47
N ALA A 110 -10.32 -4.39 -3.50
CA ALA A 110 -8.94 -4.71 -3.18
C ALA A 110 -8.73 -5.04 -1.69
N GLY A 111 -9.68 -4.71 -0.81
CA GLY A 111 -9.53 -4.89 0.64
C GLY A 111 -8.63 -3.84 1.29
N PHE A 112 -8.60 -2.62 0.75
CA PHE A 112 -7.96 -1.48 1.42
C PHE A 112 -8.75 -1.06 2.66
N LEU A 113 -8.06 -0.53 3.66
CA LEU A 113 -8.66 -0.15 4.94
C LEU A 113 -9.00 1.35 4.95
N PHE A 114 -10.29 1.68 5.08
CA PHE A 114 -10.78 3.06 4.99
C PHE A 114 -11.01 3.66 6.38
N LEU A 115 -10.08 4.51 6.83
CA LEU A 115 -10.06 5.05 8.18
C LEU A 115 -10.69 6.45 8.27
N LYS A 116 -11.45 6.67 9.34
CA LYS A 116 -12.11 7.95 9.67
C LYS A 116 -11.24 8.88 10.52
N ARG A 117 -10.06 8.41 10.96
CA ARG A 117 -9.16 9.11 11.91
C ARG A 117 -9.80 9.27 13.29
N LYS A 118 -10.59 8.28 13.68
CA LYS A 118 -11.25 8.20 14.99
C LYS A 118 -11.04 6.81 15.54
N TRP A 119 -10.21 6.72 16.58
CA TRP A 119 -9.75 5.45 17.12
C TRP A 119 -10.89 4.49 17.47
N ASP A 120 -11.92 4.97 18.16
CA ASP A 120 -13.05 4.15 18.58
C ASP A 120 -13.85 3.54 17.43
N GLU A 121 -13.88 4.20 16.27
CA GLU A 121 -14.55 3.69 15.07
C GLU A 121 -13.59 2.82 14.21
N ASP A 122 -12.31 3.19 14.16
CA ASP A 122 -11.33 2.59 13.25
C ASP A 122 -10.77 1.26 13.77
N LYS A 123 -10.65 1.07 15.09
CA LYS A 123 -10.06 -0.14 15.69
C LYS A 123 -10.79 -1.43 15.26
N ASP A 124 -12.13 -1.40 15.26
CA ASP A 124 -12.96 -2.54 14.89
C ASP A 124 -12.96 -2.75 13.37
N HIS A 125 -12.89 -1.67 12.59
CA HIS A 125 -12.80 -1.78 11.13
C HIS A 125 -11.48 -2.45 10.71
N ILE A 126 -10.36 -2.06 11.32
CA ILE A 126 -9.04 -2.69 11.10
C ILE A 126 -9.08 -4.17 11.47
N ALA A 127 -9.60 -4.50 12.67
CA ALA A 127 -9.71 -5.88 13.12
C ALA A 127 -10.57 -6.75 12.19
N ASN A 128 -11.71 -6.22 11.71
CA ASN A 128 -12.56 -6.92 10.75
C ASN A 128 -11.85 -7.17 9.41
N GLY A 129 -11.11 -6.19 8.90
CA GLY A 129 -10.35 -6.32 7.66
C GLY A 129 -9.22 -7.36 7.77
N ILE A 130 -8.45 -7.32 8.86
CA ILE A 130 -7.40 -8.31 9.14
C ILE A 130 -8.00 -9.72 9.30
N ASN A 131 -9.08 -9.85 10.07
CA ASN A 131 -9.78 -11.11 10.25
C ASN A 131 -10.32 -11.67 8.92
N TYR A 132 -10.77 -10.81 7.99
CA TYR A 132 -11.15 -11.24 6.65
C TYR A 132 -9.99 -11.92 5.92
N PHE A 133 -8.80 -11.33 5.90
CA PHE A 133 -7.61 -11.92 5.26
C PHE A 133 -7.19 -13.24 5.91
N SER A 134 -7.29 -13.33 7.23
CA SER A 134 -7.09 -14.59 7.98
C SER A 134 -8.07 -15.68 7.53
N LYS A 135 -9.38 -15.37 7.48
CA LYS A 135 -10.42 -16.33 7.10
C LYS A 135 -10.28 -16.83 5.66
N VAL A 136 -9.89 -15.96 4.73
CA VAL A 136 -9.67 -16.35 3.32
C VAL A 136 -8.27 -16.94 3.07
N LYS A 137 -7.46 -17.11 4.12
CA LYS A 137 -6.09 -17.65 4.07
C LYS A 137 -5.21 -16.91 3.05
N SER A 138 -5.28 -15.58 3.06
CA SER A 138 -4.47 -14.69 2.23
C SER A 138 -3.42 -13.99 3.08
N LYS A 139 -2.28 -13.66 2.48
CA LYS A 139 -1.12 -13.02 3.11
C LYS A 139 -0.97 -11.58 2.60
N PRO A 140 -1.67 -10.61 3.20
CA PRO A 140 -1.62 -9.21 2.74
C PRO A 140 -0.35 -8.50 3.20
N GLN A 141 0.12 -7.55 2.38
CA GLN A 141 1.16 -6.60 2.77
C GLN A 141 0.53 -5.24 3.05
N PHE A 142 0.33 -4.92 4.33
CA PHE A 142 -0.32 -3.66 4.74
C PHE A 142 0.70 -2.53 4.85
N LEU A 143 0.45 -1.42 4.16
CA LEU A 143 1.20 -0.18 4.31
C LEU A 143 0.60 0.68 5.42
N LEU A 144 1.47 1.06 6.35
CA LEU A 144 1.20 2.04 7.38
C LEU A 144 2.22 3.16 7.31
N PHE A 145 1.72 4.39 7.45
CA PHE A 145 2.52 5.59 7.70
C PHE A 145 2.31 6.00 9.17
N PRO A 146 3.16 5.56 10.11
CA PRO A 146 3.04 5.91 11.52
C PRO A 146 2.99 7.41 11.83
N GLU A 147 3.53 8.26 10.93
CA GLU A 147 3.42 9.72 11.00
C GLU A 147 1.95 10.20 10.96
N GLY A 148 1.07 9.45 10.29
CA GLY A 148 -0.37 9.70 10.19
C GLY A 148 -0.77 10.84 9.24
N THR A 149 0.21 11.55 8.69
CA THR A 149 0.04 12.62 7.70
C THR A 149 1.34 12.83 6.93
N ASP A 150 1.24 13.40 5.74
CA ASP A 150 2.36 13.83 4.92
C ASP A 150 3.10 15.03 5.54
N MET A 151 4.38 15.14 5.19
CA MET A 151 5.30 16.15 5.69
C MET A 151 5.05 17.55 5.09
N CYS A 152 3.95 18.18 5.51
CA CYS A 152 3.62 19.57 5.19
C CYS A 152 4.05 20.53 6.33
N PRO A 153 4.20 21.84 6.09
CA PRO A 153 4.63 22.80 7.10
C PRO A 153 3.80 22.77 8.40
N PHE A 154 2.49 22.55 8.27
CA PHE A 154 1.59 22.42 9.43
C PHE A 154 1.88 21.16 10.26
N ALA A 155 2.13 20.02 9.60
CA ALA A 155 2.43 18.76 10.27
C ALA A 155 3.80 18.81 10.97
N ILE A 156 4.80 19.42 10.32
CA ILE A 156 6.14 19.65 10.91
C ILE A 156 6.01 20.48 12.19
N LYS A 157 5.28 21.61 12.14
CA LYS A 157 5.06 22.46 13.33
C LYS A 157 4.44 21.65 14.47
N ARG A 158 3.35 20.92 14.20
CA ARG A 158 2.68 20.09 15.21
C ARG A 158 3.59 19.00 15.79
N SER A 159 4.44 18.38 14.96
CA SER A 159 5.41 17.38 15.40
C SER A 159 6.48 18.01 16.31
N ASN A 160 6.95 19.22 15.97
CA ASN A 160 7.91 19.96 16.78
C ASN A 160 7.33 20.42 18.11
N ASP A 161 6.09 20.92 18.13
CA ASP A 161 5.39 21.31 19.36
C ASP A 161 5.21 20.08 20.30
N PHE A 162 4.89 18.92 19.71
CA PHE A 162 4.83 17.65 20.45
C PHE A 162 6.21 17.27 21.01
N ALA A 163 7.27 17.40 20.22
CA ALA A 163 8.63 17.07 20.64
C ALA A 163 9.08 17.95 21.82
N GLU A 164 8.89 19.27 21.74
CA GLU A 164 9.21 20.21 22.81
C GLU A 164 8.46 19.89 24.10
N LYS A 165 7.14 19.64 24.01
CA LYS A 165 6.30 19.33 25.17
C LYS A 165 6.73 18.05 25.90
N ASN A 166 7.31 17.09 25.18
CA ASN A 166 7.70 15.78 25.71
C ASN A 166 9.22 15.64 25.90
N GLY A 167 10.01 16.71 25.72
CA GLY A 167 11.46 16.66 25.84
C GLY A 167 12.15 15.78 24.79
N LEU A 168 11.55 15.61 23.62
CA LEU A 168 12.09 14.82 22.51
C LEU A 168 12.87 15.69 21.52
N PRO A 169 13.84 15.12 20.77
CA PRO A 169 14.50 15.84 19.70
C PRO A 169 13.52 16.20 18.58
N LYS A 170 13.77 17.33 17.91
CA LYS A 170 13.09 17.69 16.68
C LYS A 170 13.71 16.90 15.52
N TYR A 171 12.86 16.35 14.67
CA TYR A 171 13.27 15.64 13.46
C TYR A 171 13.12 16.56 12.24
N GLU A 172 14.06 16.46 11.31
CA GLU A 172 14.15 17.28 10.10
C GLU A 172 13.56 16.56 8.88
N TYR A 173 13.64 15.23 8.82
CA TYR A 173 13.28 14.43 7.63
C TYR A 173 12.08 13.51 7.83
N VAL A 174 11.65 13.28 9.07
CA VAL A 174 10.41 12.54 9.42
C VAL A 174 9.61 13.27 10.50
N LEU A 175 8.32 12.94 10.64
CA LEU A 175 7.52 13.32 11.80
C LEU A 175 7.60 12.24 12.90
N HIS A 176 7.35 12.62 14.16
CA HIS A 176 7.30 11.64 15.26
C HIS A 176 6.17 10.62 15.03
N PRO A 177 6.43 9.31 15.18
CA PRO A 177 5.45 8.28 14.86
C PRO A 177 4.37 8.17 15.94
N ARG A 178 3.16 7.78 15.52
CA ARG A 178 2.06 7.39 16.40
C ARG A 178 2.06 5.89 16.60
N THR A 179 2.09 5.45 17.84
CA THR A 179 2.25 4.02 18.20
C THR A 179 0.94 3.24 18.20
N THR A 180 -0.19 3.86 18.57
CA THR A 180 -1.48 3.19 18.78
C THR A 180 -1.92 2.33 17.58
N GLY A 181 -1.89 2.90 16.38
CA GLY A 181 -2.28 2.17 15.16
C GLY A 181 -1.32 1.03 14.86
N PHE A 182 -0.02 1.27 14.96
CA PHE A 182 1.01 0.24 14.73
C PHE A 182 0.84 -0.96 15.66
N VAL A 183 0.73 -0.73 16.97
CA VAL A 183 0.56 -1.78 17.97
C VAL A 183 -0.70 -2.62 17.68
N HIS A 184 -1.81 -1.96 17.35
CA HIS A 184 -3.06 -2.64 17.01
C HIS A 184 -2.96 -3.50 15.76
N PHE A 185 -2.32 -3.00 14.71
CA PHE A 185 -2.07 -3.79 13.50
C PHE A 185 -1.26 -5.05 13.81
N ILE A 186 -0.17 -4.91 14.57
CA ILE A 186 0.66 -6.06 14.97
C ILE A 186 -0.17 -7.08 15.76
N ASN A 187 -0.93 -6.63 16.76
CA ASN A 187 -1.72 -7.51 17.62
C ASN A 187 -2.81 -8.26 16.86
N GLU A 188 -3.58 -7.56 16.03
CA GLU A 188 -4.63 -8.19 15.22
C GLU A 188 -4.05 -9.13 14.15
N MET A 189 -2.93 -8.78 13.50
CA MET A 189 -2.30 -9.67 12.53
C MET A 189 -1.65 -10.91 13.19
N LYS A 190 -1.05 -10.76 14.39
CA LYS A 190 -0.56 -11.88 15.21
C LYS A 190 -1.71 -12.83 15.58
N LYS A 191 -2.82 -12.27 16.08
CA LYS A 191 -4.05 -13.01 16.41
C LYS A 191 -4.64 -13.75 15.20
N GLY A 192 -4.62 -13.11 14.04
CA GLY A 192 -5.06 -13.73 12.78
C GLY A 192 -4.07 -14.73 12.17
N GLN A 193 -2.86 -14.86 12.73
CA GLN A 193 -1.76 -15.68 12.20
C GLN A 193 -1.42 -15.36 10.73
N ILE A 194 -1.46 -14.07 10.37
CA ILE A 194 -1.19 -13.59 9.00
C ILE A 194 -0.02 -12.60 8.93
N ILE A 195 0.85 -12.55 9.93
CA ILE A 195 2.07 -11.73 9.90
C ILE A 195 3.30 -12.60 10.04
N ASP A 196 4.22 -12.45 9.09
CA ASP A 196 5.52 -13.11 9.07
C ASP A 196 6.62 -12.13 9.53
N SER A 197 6.52 -10.84 9.15
CA SER A 197 7.52 -9.81 9.47
C SER A 197 6.99 -8.37 9.48
N VAL A 198 7.83 -7.43 9.92
CA VAL A 198 7.67 -5.99 9.70
C VAL A 198 8.73 -5.53 8.70
N LEU A 199 8.31 -4.95 7.58
CA LEU A 199 9.22 -4.42 6.57
C LEU A 199 9.41 -2.92 6.80
N ASP A 200 10.59 -2.53 7.28
CA ASP A 200 10.98 -1.12 7.35
C ASP A 200 11.37 -0.62 5.97
N VAL A 201 10.72 0.45 5.50
CA VAL A 201 11.03 1.12 4.24
C VAL A 201 11.36 2.58 4.50
N THR A 202 12.54 3.01 4.06
CA THR A 202 12.91 4.42 4.01
C THR A 202 12.94 4.88 2.56
N VAL A 203 12.01 5.77 2.18
CA VAL A 203 11.95 6.38 0.85
C VAL A 203 12.62 7.75 0.86
N ALA A 204 13.44 8.02 -0.15
CA ALA A 204 14.12 9.28 -0.33
C ALA A 204 14.19 9.71 -1.81
N TYR A 205 14.25 11.03 -2.01
CA TYR A 205 14.20 11.67 -3.32
C TYR A 205 15.45 12.54 -3.48
N PRO A 206 16.49 12.12 -4.23
CA PRO A 206 17.77 12.82 -4.28
C PRO A 206 17.69 14.20 -4.94
N LYS A 207 16.74 14.37 -5.86
CA LYS A 207 16.56 15.55 -6.72
C LYS A 207 15.15 16.15 -6.53
N THR A 208 14.24 15.88 -7.45
CA THR A 208 12.89 16.44 -7.45
C THR A 208 11.97 15.71 -6.49
N LEU A 209 11.26 16.45 -5.65
CA LEU A 209 10.24 15.93 -4.74
C LEU A 209 8.86 16.48 -5.12
N ILE A 210 7.94 15.57 -5.45
CA ILE A 210 6.54 15.92 -5.74
C ILE A 210 5.76 15.96 -4.43
N GLN A 211 5.07 17.05 -4.12
CA GLN A 211 4.25 17.12 -2.91
C GLN A 211 2.87 16.46 -3.06
N ASN A 212 2.26 16.57 -4.25
CA ASN A 212 0.90 16.11 -4.51
C ASN A 212 0.68 15.68 -5.97
N GLU A 213 -0.47 15.06 -6.22
CA GLU A 213 -0.85 14.47 -7.50
C GLU A 213 -0.97 15.51 -8.64
N LEU A 214 -1.22 16.79 -8.34
CA LEU A 214 -1.37 17.85 -9.35
C LEU A 214 -0.03 18.18 -10.01
N GLN A 215 1.06 18.20 -9.25
CA GLN A 215 2.40 18.42 -9.80
C GLN A 215 2.77 17.31 -10.80
N ALA A 216 2.39 16.06 -10.50
CA ALA A 216 2.51 14.96 -11.44
C ALA A 216 1.67 15.19 -12.71
N LEU A 217 0.45 15.74 -12.61
CA LEU A 217 -0.34 16.09 -13.81
C LEU A 217 0.26 17.24 -14.63
N GLN A 218 1.07 18.09 -14.01
CA GLN A 218 1.77 19.20 -14.66
C GLN A 218 3.10 18.77 -15.32
N GLY A 219 3.43 17.48 -15.29
CA GLY A 219 4.64 16.95 -15.90
C GLY A 219 5.88 16.97 -14.99
N VAL A 220 5.71 17.25 -13.70
CA VAL A 220 6.82 17.24 -12.73
C VAL A 220 6.90 15.86 -12.09
N TYR A 221 8.02 15.17 -12.31
CA TYR A 221 8.26 13.81 -11.79
C TYR A 221 9.63 13.67 -11.14
N PRO A 222 9.80 12.79 -10.13
CA PRO A 222 11.13 12.49 -9.60
C PRO A 222 11.92 11.71 -10.65
N GLU A 223 13.14 12.14 -10.94
CA GLU A 223 14.01 11.43 -11.88
C GLU A 223 14.45 10.09 -11.30
N GLU A 224 14.67 10.07 -9.98
CA GLU A 224 15.12 8.90 -9.25
C GLU A 224 14.42 8.83 -7.89
N ILE A 225 14.08 7.61 -7.47
CA ILE A 225 13.53 7.31 -6.15
C ILE A 225 14.38 6.22 -5.53
N HIS A 226 14.85 6.48 -4.31
CA HIS A 226 15.73 5.58 -3.60
C HIS A 226 14.97 4.98 -2.42
N PHE A 227 15.01 3.65 -2.30
CA PHE A 227 14.47 2.90 -1.18
C PHE A 227 15.62 2.24 -0.41
N TYR A 228 15.61 2.37 0.90
CA TYR A 228 16.33 1.48 1.81
C TYR A 228 15.31 0.60 2.52
N VAL A 229 15.52 -0.72 2.47
CA VAL A 229 14.60 -1.68 3.08
C VAL A 229 15.30 -2.56 4.10
N GLU A 230 14.61 -2.90 5.18
CA GLU A 230 15.12 -3.79 6.23
C GLU A 230 13.95 -4.62 6.78
N ASP A 231 14.06 -5.94 6.67
CA ASP A 231 13.03 -6.86 7.17
C ASP A 231 13.31 -7.28 8.62
N TYR A 232 12.28 -7.18 9.47
CA TYR A 232 12.32 -7.61 10.86
C TYR A 232 11.34 -8.77 11.07
N PRO A 233 11.83 -10.02 11.19
CA PRO A 233 10.97 -11.17 11.43
C PRO A 233 10.14 -11.00 12.70
N ILE A 234 8.87 -11.43 12.69
CA ILE A 234 7.92 -11.12 13.77
C ILE A 234 8.36 -11.62 15.16
N HIS A 235 9.14 -12.71 15.21
CA HIS A 235 9.68 -13.26 16.46
C HIS A 235 10.79 -12.42 17.09
N THR A 236 11.36 -11.47 16.34
CA THR A 236 12.38 -10.52 16.85
C THR A 236 11.75 -9.28 17.49
N LEU A 237 10.44 -9.05 17.26
CA LEU A 237 9.74 -7.91 17.82
C LEU A 237 9.32 -8.18 19.28
N PRO A 238 9.25 -7.12 20.11
CA PRO A 238 8.69 -7.22 21.46
C PRO A 238 7.25 -7.74 21.49
N ASN A 239 6.84 -8.25 22.66
CA ASN A 239 5.50 -8.80 22.87
C ASN A 239 4.55 -7.84 23.60
N SER A 240 5.05 -6.93 24.44
CA SER A 240 4.21 -5.94 25.12
C SER A 240 3.91 -4.74 24.22
N GLU A 241 2.74 -4.13 24.43
CA GLU A 241 2.29 -2.98 23.66
C GLU A 241 3.20 -1.76 23.85
N GLU A 242 3.68 -1.56 25.08
CA GLU A 242 4.59 -0.48 25.44
C GLU A 242 5.96 -0.66 24.75
N GLU A 243 6.54 -1.86 24.80
CA GLU A 243 7.83 -2.13 24.16
C GLU A 243 7.75 -2.06 22.64
N LEU A 244 6.63 -2.47 22.03
CA LEU A 244 6.37 -2.27 20.60
C LEU A 244 6.33 -0.78 20.24
N GLY A 245 5.67 0.03 21.08
CA GLY A 245 5.65 1.47 20.92
C GLY A 245 7.05 2.09 20.98
N GLU A 246 7.88 1.68 21.93
CA GLU A 246 9.26 2.13 22.05
C GLU A 246 10.15 1.62 20.90
N TRP A 247 9.94 0.39 20.43
CA TRP A 247 10.61 -0.14 19.25
C TRP A 247 10.34 0.73 18.02
N LEU A 248 9.08 1.13 17.80
CA LEU A 248 8.71 2.01 16.69
C LEU A 248 9.38 3.38 16.79
N LYS A 249 9.45 3.97 17.99
CA LYS A 249 10.12 5.27 18.22
C LYS A 249 11.62 5.17 17.91
N LYS A 250 12.28 4.08 18.32
CA LYS A 250 13.69 3.82 18.01
C LYS A 250 13.91 3.63 16.50
N LEU A 251 13.02 2.91 15.83
CA LEU A 251 13.06 2.74 14.37
C LEU A 251 12.95 4.09 13.65
N TRP A 252 12.04 4.98 14.09
CA TRP A 252 11.91 6.31 13.50
C TRP A 252 13.15 7.18 13.70
N LYS A 253 13.79 7.09 14.87
CA LYS A 253 15.09 7.74 15.09
C LYS A 253 16.15 7.23 14.10
N LYS A 254 16.24 5.90 13.88
CA LYS A 254 17.14 5.30 12.87
C LYS A 254 16.84 5.85 11.47
N LYS A 255 15.55 6.00 11.10
CA LYS A 255 15.15 6.59 9.80
C LYS A 255 15.59 8.04 9.66
N GLU A 256 15.42 8.86 10.70
CA GLU A 256 15.85 10.26 10.70
C GLU A 256 17.36 10.35 10.42
N ASP A 257 18.17 9.60 11.16
CA ASP A 257 19.62 9.57 10.99
C ASP A 257 20.02 9.07 9.59
N ARG A 258 19.32 8.06 9.07
CA ARG A 258 19.53 7.49 7.74
C ARG A 258 19.20 8.51 6.64
N LEU A 259 18.08 9.22 6.75
CA LEU A 259 17.70 10.25 5.79
C LEU A 259 18.66 11.43 5.83
N LYS A 260 19.11 11.84 7.02
CA LYS A 260 20.11 12.90 7.18
C LYS A 260 21.41 12.57 6.43
N LYS A 261 21.92 11.34 6.56
CA LYS A 261 23.07 10.86 5.77
C LYS A 261 22.77 10.82 4.27
N PHE A 262 21.60 10.29 3.89
CA PHE A 262 21.20 10.22 2.48
C PHE A 262 21.16 11.60 1.83
N TYR A 263 20.62 12.64 2.48
CA TYR A 263 20.54 13.96 1.85
C TYR A 263 21.90 14.67 1.75
N ALA A 264 22.90 14.25 2.55
CA ALA A 264 24.29 14.67 2.42
C ALA A 264 25.02 13.92 1.28
N GLU A 265 24.84 12.60 1.17
CA GLU A 265 25.63 11.74 0.26
C GLU A 265 24.91 11.40 -1.06
N LYS A 266 23.60 11.60 -1.13
CA LYS A 266 22.68 11.26 -2.24
C LYS A 266 22.63 9.77 -2.60
N THR A 267 23.08 8.92 -1.70
CA THR A 267 22.96 7.45 -1.79
C THR A 267 22.76 6.88 -0.40
N PHE A 268 22.10 5.73 -0.30
CA PHE A 268 22.13 4.96 0.93
C PHE A 268 23.45 4.18 1.01
N SER A 269 24.12 4.27 2.15
CA SER A 269 25.20 3.35 2.51
C SER A 269 24.65 1.94 2.69
N CYS A 270 25.34 0.93 2.17
CA CYS A 270 25.07 -0.44 2.64
C CYS A 270 25.57 -0.50 4.09
N GLU A 271 24.66 -0.59 5.07
CA GLU A 271 25.04 -1.01 6.42
C GLU A 271 25.52 -2.47 6.28
N VAL A 272 26.85 -2.67 6.22
CA VAL A 272 27.45 -3.99 6.28
C VAL A 272 27.31 -4.44 7.73
N ASP A 273 26.30 -5.23 8.03
CA ASP A 273 26.33 -6.00 9.26
C ASP A 273 27.42 -7.05 9.12
N GLU A 274 28.40 -7.02 10.03
CA GLU A 274 29.49 -7.98 10.19
C GLU A 274 29.02 -9.38 10.64
N SER A 275 27.71 -9.65 10.66
CA SER A 275 27.18 -11.00 10.83
C SER A 275 27.14 -11.71 9.47
N GLY A 276 28.17 -12.51 9.20
CA GLY A 276 28.38 -13.28 7.99
C GLY A 276 27.33 -14.37 7.72
N ASP A 277 26.07 -14.00 7.50
CA ASP A 277 25.08 -14.87 6.89
C ASP A 277 24.78 -14.39 5.46
N ALA A 278 25.57 -14.89 4.51
CA ALA A 278 25.33 -14.78 3.08
C ALA A 278 24.23 -15.77 2.61
N GLY A 279 23.33 -16.19 3.50
CA GLY A 279 22.17 -17.01 3.20
C GLY A 279 20.93 -16.16 2.92
N THR A 280 20.41 -16.22 1.70
CA THR A 280 19.07 -15.70 1.27
C THR A 280 18.93 -14.22 0.90
N ALA A 281 19.90 -13.63 0.20
CA ALA A 281 19.65 -12.38 -0.52
C ALA A 281 18.54 -12.59 -1.58
N VAL A 282 17.37 -11.96 -1.39
CA VAL A 282 16.26 -12.01 -2.35
C VAL A 282 16.71 -11.39 -3.66
N LYS A 283 16.69 -12.19 -4.72
CA LYS A 283 17.01 -11.69 -6.06
C LYS A 283 15.79 -10.93 -6.59
N PRO A 284 15.92 -9.63 -6.92
CA PRO A 284 14.85 -8.91 -7.59
C PRO A 284 14.55 -9.54 -8.95
N MET A 285 13.34 -9.30 -9.45
CA MET A 285 13.06 -9.47 -10.88
C MET A 285 14.05 -8.62 -11.69
N LYS A 286 14.60 -9.18 -12.76
CA LYS A 286 15.55 -8.45 -13.62
C LYS A 286 14.84 -7.25 -14.24
N GLU A 287 15.56 -6.13 -14.39
CA GLU A 287 14.99 -4.91 -14.98
C GLU A 287 14.44 -5.13 -16.40
N GLU A 288 15.03 -6.03 -17.18
CA GLU A 288 14.53 -6.42 -18.50
C GLU A 288 13.16 -7.11 -18.40
N ASP A 289 13.01 -8.05 -17.46
CA ASP A 289 11.75 -8.77 -17.22
C ASP A 289 10.66 -7.80 -16.71
N VAL A 290 11.03 -6.86 -15.83
CA VAL A 290 10.14 -5.80 -15.36
C VAL A 290 9.66 -4.95 -16.53
N LYS A 291 10.57 -4.47 -17.38
CA LYS A 291 10.19 -3.67 -18.56
C LYS A 291 9.26 -4.43 -19.50
N VAL A 292 9.56 -5.69 -19.79
CA VAL A 292 8.70 -6.55 -20.64
C VAL A 292 7.32 -6.72 -20.00
N LEU A 293 7.24 -6.95 -18.68
CA LEU A 293 5.98 -7.05 -17.95
C LEU A 293 5.16 -5.75 -18.06
N LEU A 294 5.80 -4.60 -17.81
CA LEU A 294 5.14 -3.30 -17.85
C LEU A 294 4.64 -2.96 -19.28
N ILE A 295 5.41 -3.25 -20.33
CA ILE A 295 4.98 -3.07 -21.73
C ILE A 295 3.77 -3.95 -22.06
N LYS A 296 3.77 -5.22 -21.61
CA LYS A 296 2.63 -6.13 -21.79
C LYS A 296 1.38 -5.57 -21.10
N VAL A 297 1.52 -5.02 -19.90
CA VAL A 297 0.41 -4.43 -19.15
C VAL A 297 -0.13 -3.17 -19.85
N VAL A 298 0.75 -2.28 -20.32
CA VAL A 298 0.33 -1.10 -21.10
C VAL A 298 -0.41 -1.52 -22.36
N THR A 299 0.13 -2.49 -23.11
CA THR A 299 -0.52 -3.04 -24.31
C THR A 299 -1.90 -3.60 -23.99
N PHE A 300 -2.01 -4.42 -22.93
CA PHE A 300 -3.27 -4.94 -22.45
C PHE A 300 -4.29 -3.83 -22.16
N TRP A 301 -3.90 -2.78 -21.43
CA TRP A 301 -4.80 -1.69 -21.07
C TRP A 301 -5.23 -0.86 -22.27
N LEU A 302 -4.33 -0.60 -23.24
CA LEU A 302 -4.67 0.09 -24.47
C LEU A 302 -5.68 -0.72 -25.30
N THR A 303 -5.43 -2.02 -25.49
CA THR A 303 -6.37 -2.92 -26.17
C THR A 303 -7.70 -3.00 -25.43
N PHE A 304 -7.67 -3.14 -24.10
CA PHE A 304 -8.86 -3.19 -23.27
C PHE A 304 -9.70 -1.92 -23.40
N LEU A 305 -9.09 -0.74 -23.31
CA LEU A 305 -9.80 0.53 -23.46
C LEU A 305 -10.40 0.66 -24.86
N PHE A 306 -9.65 0.32 -25.91
CA PHE A 306 -10.16 0.33 -27.28
C PHE A 306 -11.40 -0.56 -27.44
N VAL A 307 -11.33 -1.81 -26.96
CA VAL A 307 -12.46 -2.75 -27.00
C VAL A 307 -13.65 -2.21 -26.21
N VAL A 308 -13.43 -1.72 -24.99
CA VAL A 308 -14.50 -1.21 -24.13
C VAL A 308 -15.20 0.01 -24.74
N PHE A 309 -14.44 0.96 -25.30
CA PHE A 309 -15.02 2.14 -25.96
C PHE A 309 -15.77 1.75 -27.23
N THR A 310 -15.24 0.80 -28.01
CA THR A 310 -15.95 0.23 -29.16
C THR A 310 -17.26 -0.43 -28.72
N CYS A 311 -17.24 -1.21 -27.65
CA CYS A 311 -18.44 -1.86 -27.13
C CYS A 311 -19.47 -0.87 -26.59
N LEU A 312 -19.02 0.21 -25.91
CA LEU A 312 -19.91 1.29 -25.47
C LEU A 312 -20.60 1.99 -26.63
N TYR A 313 -19.88 2.18 -27.74
CA TYR A 313 -20.40 2.82 -28.94
C TYR A 313 -21.39 1.91 -29.69
N VAL A 314 -21.01 0.64 -29.93
CA VAL A 314 -21.75 -0.27 -30.80
C VAL A 314 -22.91 -0.98 -30.09
N PHE A 315 -22.76 -1.42 -28.83
CA PHE A 315 -23.70 -2.34 -28.20
C PHE A 315 -24.57 -1.66 -27.12
N PRO A 316 -25.89 -1.49 -27.33
CA PRO A 316 -26.80 -0.95 -26.31
C PRO A 316 -26.84 -1.78 -25.03
N LEU A 317 -26.81 -3.11 -25.13
CA LEU A 317 -26.80 -4.01 -23.97
C LEU A 317 -25.56 -3.81 -23.10
N PHE A 318 -24.41 -3.50 -23.70
CA PHE A 318 -23.18 -3.23 -22.95
C PHE A 318 -23.27 -1.92 -22.14
N ARG A 319 -23.96 -0.89 -22.69
CA ARG A 319 -24.26 0.34 -21.95
C ARG A 319 -25.17 0.07 -20.76
N ILE A 320 -26.23 -0.73 -20.95
CA ILE A 320 -27.13 -1.14 -19.86
C ILE A 320 -26.35 -1.91 -18.79
N PHE A 321 -25.50 -2.86 -19.18
CA PHE A 321 -24.60 -3.57 -18.24
C PHE A 321 -23.75 -2.59 -17.42
N CYS A 322 -23.14 -1.58 -18.06
CA CYS A 322 -22.33 -0.60 -17.36
C CYS A 322 -23.15 0.24 -16.36
N LEU A 323 -24.37 0.63 -16.73
CA LEU A 323 -25.30 1.35 -15.85
C LEU A 323 -25.71 0.50 -14.64
N ILE A 324 -26.03 -0.78 -14.86
CA ILE A 324 -26.34 -1.73 -13.79
C ILE A 324 -25.13 -1.90 -12.86
N GLY A 325 -23.92 -2.00 -13.40
CA GLY A 325 -22.69 -2.08 -12.62
C GLY A 325 -22.50 -0.86 -11.72
N CYS A 326 -22.65 0.35 -12.26
CA CYS A 326 -22.60 1.58 -11.47
C CYS A 326 -23.69 1.60 -10.38
N ALA A 327 -24.94 1.28 -10.74
CA ALA A 327 -26.06 1.22 -9.79
C ALA A 327 -25.79 0.22 -8.66
N THR A 328 -25.20 -0.94 -8.97
CA THR A 328 -24.81 -1.97 -7.99
C THR A 328 -23.90 -1.39 -6.92
N TYR A 329 -22.82 -0.70 -7.30
CA TYR A 329 -21.90 -0.10 -6.33
C TYR A 329 -22.55 1.02 -5.51
N VAL A 330 -23.41 1.84 -6.13
CA VAL A 330 -24.16 2.89 -5.41
C VAL A 330 -25.10 2.27 -4.39
N ILE A 331 -25.88 1.26 -4.78
CA ILE A 331 -26.82 0.55 -3.90
C ILE A 331 -26.07 -0.12 -2.74
N ILE A 332 -24.96 -0.82 -3.01
CA ILE A 332 -24.13 -1.43 -1.96
C ILE A 332 -23.56 -0.35 -1.03
N GLY A 333 -23.09 0.77 -1.58
CA GLY A 333 -22.58 1.90 -0.80
C GLY A 333 -23.63 2.49 0.15
N ILE A 334 -24.88 2.61 -0.30
CA ILE A 334 -25.99 3.14 0.51
C ILE A 334 -26.45 2.11 1.54
N ARG A 335 -26.65 0.84 1.15
CA ARG A 335 -27.27 -0.19 2.01
C ARG A 335 -26.32 -0.85 3.00
N HIS A 336 -25.07 -1.08 2.57
CA HIS A 336 -24.08 -1.82 3.37
C HIS A 336 -22.90 -0.94 3.79
N GLY A 337 -22.90 0.33 3.38
CA GLY A 337 -21.81 1.25 3.63
C GLY A 337 -20.61 1.04 2.72
N GLY A 338 -20.60 0.05 1.82
CA GLY A 338 -19.48 -0.24 0.92
C GLY A 338 -19.26 -1.73 0.66
N VAL A 339 -18.49 -2.06 -0.36
CA VAL A 339 -18.17 -3.47 -0.73
C VAL A 339 -17.21 -4.10 0.30
N ASP A 340 -16.35 -3.29 0.91
CA ASP A 340 -15.49 -3.65 2.05
C ASP A 340 -16.30 -4.29 3.20
N ASN A 341 -17.42 -3.69 3.58
CA ASN A 341 -18.28 -4.26 4.62
C ASN A 341 -18.97 -5.57 4.19
N VAL A 342 -19.35 -5.67 2.91
CA VAL A 342 -19.95 -6.89 2.34
C VAL A 342 -18.97 -8.05 2.39
N ILE A 343 -17.71 -7.85 1.98
CA ILE A 343 -16.69 -8.91 2.04
C ILE A 343 -16.39 -9.34 3.48
N TYR A 344 -16.39 -8.41 4.45
CA TYR A 344 -16.15 -8.73 5.86
C TYR A 344 -17.31 -9.54 6.46
N THR A 345 -18.55 -9.25 6.05
CA THR A 345 -19.72 -9.98 6.52
C THR A 345 -19.80 -11.36 5.90
N ALA A 346 -19.45 -11.49 4.61
CA ALA A 346 -19.49 -12.77 3.90
C ALA A 346 -18.66 -13.86 4.60
N VAL A 347 -17.49 -13.55 5.13
CA VAL A 347 -16.64 -14.53 5.83
C VAL A 347 -17.13 -14.91 7.24
N ARG A 348 -18.05 -14.15 7.84
CA ARG A 348 -18.62 -14.51 9.16
C ARG A 348 -19.56 -15.71 9.09
N HIS A 349 -20.13 -15.99 7.92
CA HIS A 349 -21.10 -17.06 7.70
C HIS A 349 -20.46 -18.40 7.24
N HIS A 350 -19.15 -18.42 6.98
CA HIS A 350 -18.42 -19.59 6.46
C HIS A 350 -17.51 -20.26 7.50
N ASN A 351 -17.90 -20.28 8.78
CA ASN A 351 -17.13 -20.95 9.84
C ASN A 351 -17.30 -22.47 9.82
#